data_AF-A0A941VK11-F1
#
_entry.id   AF-A0A941VK11-F1
#
_cell.length_a   1.000
_cell.length_b   1.000
_cell.length_c   1.000
_cell.angle_alpha   90.00
_cell.angle_beta   90.00
_cell.angle_gamma   90.00
#
_symmetry.space_group_name_H-M   'P 1'
#
loop_
_entity.id
_entity.type
_entity.pdbx_description
1 polymer ?
#
loop_
_entity_poly.entity_id
_entity_poly.type
_entity_poly.pdbx_seq_one_letter_code
_entity_poly.pdbx_strand_id
1 'polypeptide(L)' 'MTVAHTSHIRIVKHEGPHRTAHIENFTEPVHFGMHGGIKNFYKEKYGREITGPEYPATLDHIIAGIGG' A
#
# COMPACT_ATOMS: atom_id res chain seq x y z
N MET A 1 31.30 2.67 13.62
CA MET A 1 29.95 3.27 13.56
C MET A 1 29.00 2.32 14.26
N THR A 2 28.12 2.83 15.11
CA THR A 2 27.10 2.03 15.79
C THR A 2 25.79 2.16 15.01
N VAL A 3 25.04 1.05 14.89
CA VAL A 3 23.71 1.07 14.26
C VAL A 3 22.75 1.88 15.15
N ALA A 4 22.13 2.93 14.58
CA ALA A 4 21.17 3.75 15.32
C ALA A 4 19.81 3.04 15.46
N HIS A 5 19.34 2.36 14.41
CA HIS A 5 18.09 1.60 14.40
C HIS A 5 18.06 0.63 13.23
N THR A 6 17.35 -0.49 13.39
CA THR A 6 16.97 -1.42 12.32
C THR A 6 15.45 -1.54 12.31
N SER A 7 14.83 -1.16 11.20
CA SER A 7 13.39 -1.25 11.04
C SER A 7 12.99 -2.67 10.65
N HIS A 8 12.03 -3.25 11.37
CA HIS A 8 11.42 -4.53 11.01
C HIS A 8 10.00 -4.32 10.49
N ILE A 9 9.75 -4.78 9.28
CA ILE A 9 8.44 -4.67 8.63
C ILE A 9 8.09 -6.01 8.00
N ARG A 10 6.87 -6.48 8.27
CA ARG A 10 6.29 -7.66 7.62
C ARG A 10 5.17 -7.24 6.67
N ILE A 11 5.24 -7.68 5.42
CA ILE A 11 4.20 -7.44 4.43
C ILE A 11 3.33 -8.70 4.29
N VAL A 12 2.01 -8.55 4.39
CA VAL A 12 1.04 -9.62 4.16
C VAL A 12 0.21 -9.25 2.93
N LYS A 13 0.15 -10.16 1.95
CA LYS A 13 -0.71 -10.00 0.77
C LYS A 13 -2.05 -10.66 1.03
N HIS A 14 -3.12 -9.94 0.74
CA HIS A 14 -4.50 -10.42 0.80
C HIS A 14 -4.99 -10.69 -0.64
N GLU A 15 -6.27 -10.42 -0.90
CA GLU A 15 -6.84 -10.55 -2.23
C GLU A 15 -6.51 -9.35 -3.14
N GLY A 16 -6.31 -9.63 -4.43
CA GLY A 16 -6.13 -8.59 -5.43
C GLY A 16 -4.94 -7.66 -5.11
N PRO A 17 -5.15 -6.32 -5.13
CA PRO A 17 -4.10 -5.36 -4.84
C PRO A 17 -3.86 -5.14 -3.34
N HIS A 18 -4.71 -5.65 -2.45
CA HIS A 18 -4.66 -5.34 -1.02
C HIS A 18 -3.48 -6.02 -0.32
N ARG A 19 -2.71 -5.23 0.42
CA ARG A 19 -1.60 -5.66 1.27
C ARG A 19 -1.65 -4.90 2.60
N THR A 20 -1.17 -5.53 3.66
CA THR A 20 -0.90 -4.84 4.93
C THR A 20 0.59 -4.84 5.24
N ALA A 21 1.12 -3.72 5.70
CA ALA A 21 2.45 -3.64 6.29
C ALA A 21 2.34 -3.54 7.80
N HIS A 22 2.93 -4.51 8.49
CA HIS A 22 3.04 -4.56 9.94
C HIS A 22 4.41 -4.02 10.31
N ILE A 23 4.45 -2.80 10.84
CA ILE A 23 5.68 -2.10 11.22
C ILE A 23 5.90 -2.33 12.71
N GLU A 24 7.11 -2.72 13.08
CA GLU A 24 7.48 -2.94 14.48
C GLU A 24 7.13 -1.73 15.35
N ASN A 25 6.52 -1.99 16.52
CA ASN A 25 6.01 -1.00 17.49
C ASN A 25 4.79 -0.17 17.07
N PHE A 26 4.17 -0.44 15.91
CA PHE A 26 2.87 0.14 15.54
C PHE A 26 1.75 -0.87 15.83
N THR A 27 0.69 -0.41 16.50
CA THR A 27 -0.46 -1.26 16.86
C THR A 27 -1.26 -1.69 15.64
N GLU A 28 -1.47 -0.75 14.70
CA GLU A 28 -2.29 -0.98 13.51
C GLU A 28 -1.41 -1.11 12.27
N PRO A 29 -1.75 -2.03 11.34
CA PRO A 29 -1.03 -2.13 10.08
C PRO A 29 -1.37 -0.97 9.14
N VAL A 30 -0.44 -0.64 8.26
CA VAL A 30 -0.72 0.26 7.14
C VAL A 30 -1.31 -0.54 5.99
N HIS A 31 -2.49 -0.13 5.52
CA HIS A 31 -3.15 -0.76 4.38
C HIS A 31 -2.68 -0.14 3.07
N PHE A 32 -2.27 -1.00 2.14
CA PHE A 32 -1.90 -0.65 0.77
C PHE A 32 -2.88 -1.31 -0.20
N GLY A 33 -3.17 -0.63 -1.29
CA GLY A 33 -3.99 -1.19 -2.36
C GLY A 33 -3.87 -0.40 -3.64
N MET A 34 -5.03 -0.08 -4.21
CA MET A 34 -5.11 0.64 -5.47
C MET A 34 -6.12 1.77 -5.33
N HIS A 35 -5.66 2.99 -5.64
CA HIS A 35 -6.49 4.19 -5.69
C HIS A 35 -7.60 4.04 -6.75
N GLY A 36 -8.76 4.62 -6.50
CA GLY A 36 -9.98 4.47 -7.31
C GLY A 36 -9.77 4.92 -8.76
N GLY A 37 -9.02 6.00 -8.97
CA GLY A 37 -8.66 6.45 -10.32
C GLY A 37 -7.89 5.40 -11.13
N ILE A 38 -6.99 4.65 -10.49
CA ILE A 38 -6.24 3.57 -11.14
C ILE A 38 -7.16 2.36 -11.41
N LYS A 39 -8.03 2.00 -10.46
CA LYS A 39 -9.02 0.92 -10.67
C LYS A 39 -9.90 1.19 -11.89
N ASN A 40 -10.40 2.42 -12.03
CA ASN A 40 -11.23 2.82 -13.17
C ASN A 40 -10.47 2.74 -14.50
N PHE A 41 -9.23 3.25 -14.55
CA PHE A 41 -8.39 3.14 -15.73
C PHE A 41 -8.21 1.68 -16.21
N TYR A 42 -7.96 0.74 -15.29
CA TYR A 42 -7.80 -0.67 -15.65
C TYR A 42 -9.12 -1.31 -16.12
N LYS A 43 -10.24 -0.93 -15.52
CA LYS A 43 -11.57 -1.38 -15.95
C LYS A 43 -11.88 -0.92 -17.37
N GLU A 44 -11.67 0.34 -17.67
CA GLU A 44 -11.93 0.91 -19.00
C GLU A 44 -10.98 0.38 -20.06
N LYS A 45 -9.68 0.31 -19.75
CA LYS A 45 -8.65 -0.07 -20.73
C LYS A 45 -8.61 -1.57 -21.00
N TYR A 46 -8.88 -2.41 -20.00
CA TYR A 46 -8.66 -3.86 -20.09
C TYR A 46 -9.89 -4.71 -19.74
N GLY A 47 -11.05 -4.09 -19.46
CA GLY A 47 -12.26 -4.82 -19.06
C GLY A 47 -12.13 -5.57 -17.73
N ARG A 48 -11.11 -5.25 -16.92
CA ARG A 48 -10.81 -5.96 -15.67
C ARG A 48 -11.46 -5.27 -14.50
N GLU A 49 -12.43 -5.92 -13.88
CA GLU A 49 -12.99 -5.48 -12.60
C GLU A 49 -12.02 -5.82 -11.46
N ILE A 50 -11.63 -4.81 -10.69
CA ILE A 50 -10.79 -4.97 -9.51
C ILE A 50 -11.68 -4.78 -8.29
N THR A 51 -11.96 -5.89 -7.62
CA THR A 51 -12.81 -5.96 -6.43
C THR A 51 -12.02 -5.65 -5.15
N GLY A 52 -12.75 -5.40 -4.06
CA GLY A 52 -12.18 -5.13 -2.75
C GLY A 52 -12.07 -3.64 -2.40
N PRO A 53 -11.73 -3.33 -1.13
CA PRO A 53 -11.68 -1.97 -0.60
C PRO A 53 -10.68 -1.08 -1.35
N GLU A 54 -10.93 0.22 -1.31
CA GLU A 54 -9.99 1.22 -1.80
C GLU A 54 -8.97 1.54 -0.71
N TYR A 55 -7.69 1.43 -1.06
CA TYR A 55 -6.58 1.81 -0.20
C TYR A 55 -5.56 2.59 -1.03
N PRO A 56 -4.78 3.50 -0.40
CA PRO A 56 -3.74 4.21 -1.12
C PRO A 56 -2.73 3.23 -1.71
N ALA A 57 -2.24 3.54 -2.91
CA ALA A 57 -1.17 2.80 -3.54
C ALA A 57 0.16 3.08 -2.83
N THR A 58 1.15 2.21 -3.07
CA THR A 58 2.52 2.44 -2.59
C THR A 58 3.07 3.76 -3.10
N LEU A 59 2.74 4.16 -4.32
CA LEU A 59 3.20 5.42 -4.90
C LEU A 59 2.67 6.64 -4.12
N ASP A 60 1.42 6.60 -3.66
CA ASP A 60 0.83 7.70 -2.88
C ASP A 60 1.64 7.95 -1.59
N HIS A 61 2.07 6.88 -0.92
CA HIS A 61 2.91 6.96 0.27
C HIS A 61 4.32 7.49 -0.03
N ILE A 62 4.91 7.12 -1.18
CA ILE A 62 6.21 7.65 -1.61
C ILE A 62 6.11 9.15 -1.86
N ILE A 63 5.09 9.59 -2.60
CA ILE A 63 4.87 11.02 -2.87
C ILE A 63 4.61 11.79 -1.57
N ALA A 64 3.78 11.27 -0.67
CA ALA A 64 3.54 11.87 0.63
C ALA A 64 4.83 11.99 1.46
N GLY A 65 5.62 10.91 1.52
CA GLY A 65 6.89 10.92 2.26
C GLY A 65 7.96 11.87 1.69
N ILE A 66 7.92 12.14 0.39
CA ILE A 66 8.78 13.15 -0.25
C ILE A 66 8.23 14.57 -0.03
N GLY A 67 6.90 14.73 -0.01
CA GLY A 67 6.23 16.02 0.09
C GLY A 67 6.32 16.69 1.47
N GLY A 68 6.37 15.90 2.55
CA GLY A 68 6.42 16.40 3.93
C GLY A 68 5.03 16.48 4.57
#